data_AF-A0A3D5E2R3-F1
#
_entry.id   AF-A0A3D5E2R3-F1
#
_cell.length_a   1.000
_cell.length_b   1.000
_cell.length_c   1.000
_cell.angle_alpha   90.00
_cell.angle_beta   90.00
_cell.angle_gamma   90.00
#
_symmetry.space_group_name_H-M   'P 1'
#
loop_
_entity.id
_entity.type
_entity.pdbx_description
1 polymer ?
#
loop_
_entity_poly.entity_id
_entity_poly.type
_entity_poly.pdbx_seq_one_letter_code
_entity_poly.pdbx_strand_id
1 'polypeptide(L)'
;MVADLAALPLRPDWAGPGPLGLAEVARHALSTPGNPRIDLAHYPGHPQQPDGTPRPPQARAATDAEAAFLAIGDGARAWLTEAAAAGATRVRAKMAEAVELAALAGTAAVDAALGTAALAGRFADGDLLSITGYQAGPAAGGPVTIADEAYSAQPGTPAWAGFGTTAPETAP
;
A
#
# COMPACT_ATOMS: atom_id res chain seq x y z
N MET A 1 -16.48 39.35 20.11
CA MET A 1 -15.95 39.46 21.48
C MET A 1 -14.54 38.88 21.45
N VAL A 2 -13.52 39.73 21.49
CA VAL A 2 -12.11 39.29 21.49
C VAL A 2 -11.80 38.80 22.90
N ALA A 3 -11.33 37.57 23.04
CA ALA A 3 -10.93 37.05 24.34
C ALA A 3 -9.72 37.86 24.87
N ASP A 4 -9.83 38.38 26.08
CA ASP A 4 -8.72 39.06 26.74
C ASP A 4 -7.72 38.02 27.24
N LEU A 5 -6.64 37.83 26.47
CA LEU A 5 -5.60 36.87 26.79
C LEU A 5 -4.73 37.30 27.99
N ALA A 6 -4.81 38.56 28.43
CA ALA A 6 -4.15 39.02 29.65
C ALA A 6 -4.78 38.43 30.93
N ALA A 7 -6.01 37.92 30.82
CA ALA A 7 -6.77 37.31 31.92
C ALA A 7 -6.70 35.77 31.95
N LEU A 8 -5.82 35.14 31.14
CA LEU A 8 -5.68 33.68 31.18
C LEU A 8 -5.17 33.22 32.56
N PRO A 9 -5.83 32.23 33.20
CA PRO A 9 -5.45 31.74 34.52
C PRO A 9 -4.10 31.00 34.54
N LEU A 10 -3.65 30.53 33.37
CA LEU A 10 -2.36 29.87 33.17
C LEU A 10 -1.62 30.62 32.06
N ARG A 11 -0.47 31.20 32.42
CA ARG A 11 0.47 31.77 31.44
C ARG A 11 1.38 30.65 30.94
N PRO A 12 1.41 30.39 29.63
CA PRO A 12 2.39 29.48 29.09
C PRO A 12 3.80 30.11 29.19
N ASP A 13 4.81 29.27 29.36
CA ASP A 13 6.22 29.63 29.55
C ASP A 13 6.85 30.38 28.37
N TRP A 14 6.32 30.20 27.16
CA TRP A 14 6.73 30.94 25.97
C TRP A 14 6.19 32.38 25.91
N ALA A 15 5.25 32.77 26.78
CA ALA A 15 4.70 34.12 26.80
C ALA A 15 5.66 35.08 27.53
N GLY A 16 6.26 36.02 26.77
CA GLY A 16 7.14 37.05 27.32
C GLY A 16 6.43 38.02 28.29
N PRO A 17 7.18 38.83 29.06
CA PRO A 17 6.62 39.70 30.09
C PRO A 17 5.98 40.96 29.48
N GLY A 18 4.66 40.96 29.26
CA GLY A 18 3.90 42.17 28.92
C GLY A 18 2.48 41.91 28.39
N PRO A 19 1.61 42.94 28.31
CA PRO A 19 0.32 42.84 27.63
C PRO A 19 0.57 42.73 26.12
N LEU A 20 0.57 41.50 25.61
CA LEU A 20 0.80 41.21 24.20
C LEU A 20 -0.56 40.97 23.53
N GLY A 21 -0.84 41.72 22.46
CA GLY A 21 -1.93 41.40 21.54
C GLY A 21 -1.68 40.05 20.84
N LEU A 22 -2.58 39.64 19.94
CA LEU A 22 -2.36 38.46 19.10
C LEU A 22 -1.02 38.60 18.36
N ALA A 23 -0.02 37.85 18.81
CA ALA A 23 1.26 37.73 18.13
C ALA A 23 1.15 36.58 17.12
N GLU A 24 1.48 36.86 15.87
CA GLU A 24 1.61 35.83 14.84
C GLU A 24 2.70 34.84 15.27
N VAL A 25 2.32 33.59 15.52
CA VAL A 25 3.24 32.54 16.03
C VAL A 25 4.08 31.91 14.91
N ALA A 26 3.61 31.98 13.64
CA ALA A 26 4.34 31.43 12.51
C ALA A 26 3.94 32.08 11.17
N ARG A 27 4.94 32.45 10.36
CA ARG A 27 4.77 32.80 8.93
C ARG A 27 5.27 31.67 8.05
N HIS A 28 4.37 31.02 7.32
CA HIS A 28 4.74 30.03 6.32
C HIS A 28 4.77 30.66 4.93
N ALA A 29 5.75 30.26 4.11
CA ALA A 29 5.68 30.54 2.69
C ALA A 29 4.47 29.80 2.08
N LEU A 30 3.72 30.48 1.20
CA LEU A 30 2.62 29.85 0.49
C LEU A 30 3.13 28.63 -0.31
N SER A 31 2.36 27.54 -0.26
CA SER A 31 2.58 26.35 -1.08
C SER A 31 2.03 26.56 -2.49
N THR A 32 2.42 25.69 -3.43
CA THR A 32 1.80 25.57 -4.75
C THR A 32 1.01 24.26 -4.81
N PRO A 33 -0.01 24.13 -5.70
CA PRO A 33 -0.70 22.86 -5.90
C PRO A 33 0.28 21.71 -6.13
N GLY A 34 0.10 20.60 -5.41
CA GLY A 34 0.97 19.42 -5.46
C GLY A 34 2.32 19.54 -4.75
N ASN A 35 2.63 20.69 -4.13
CA ASN A 35 3.91 20.90 -3.46
C ASN A 35 3.70 21.42 -2.02
N PRO A 36 3.27 20.54 -1.09
CA PRO A 36 3.08 20.91 0.31
C PRO A 36 4.41 21.40 0.89
N ARG A 37 4.36 22.51 1.64
CA ARG A 37 5.53 23.07 2.33
C ARG A 37 5.27 23.06 3.84
N ILE A 38 6.20 22.49 4.59
CA ILE A 38 6.21 22.46 6.05
C ILE A 38 7.54 23.04 6.53
N ASP A 39 7.50 23.88 7.55
CA ASP A 39 8.73 24.28 8.25
C ASP A 39 8.98 23.29 9.38
N LEU A 40 10.05 22.50 9.26
CA LEU A 40 10.40 21.48 10.24
C LEU A 40 10.85 22.07 11.57
N ALA A 41 11.29 23.33 11.61
CA ALA A 41 11.65 24.01 12.85
C ALA A 41 10.46 24.12 13.81
N HIS A 42 9.23 24.08 13.31
CA HIS A 42 8.01 24.08 14.12
C HIS A 42 7.68 22.74 14.77
N TYR A 43 8.32 21.64 14.35
CA TYR A 43 8.00 20.29 14.80
C TYR A 43 9.23 19.55 15.34
N PRO A 44 9.92 20.10 16.36
CA PRO A 44 11.08 19.45 16.96
C PRO A 44 10.65 18.11 17.57
N GLY A 45 11.21 17.01 17.07
CA GLY A 45 10.91 15.65 17.56
C GLY A 45 9.73 14.95 16.89
N HIS A 46 9.09 15.56 15.88
CA HIS A 46 8.05 14.88 15.11
C HIS A 46 8.66 13.76 14.25
N PRO A 47 8.04 12.56 14.19
CA PRO A 47 8.55 11.43 13.42
C PRO A 47 8.32 11.62 11.91
N GLN A 48 9.04 12.54 11.30
CA GLN A 48 9.07 12.80 9.86
C GLN A 48 10.52 12.82 9.36
N GLN A 49 10.73 12.59 8.07
CA GLN A 49 12.05 12.67 7.48
C GLN A 49 12.54 14.13 7.41
N PRO A 50 13.87 14.37 7.29
CA PRO A 50 14.42 15.73 7.20
C PRO A 50 13.93 16.57 6.02
N ASP A 51 13.26 15.96 5.04
CA ASP A 51 12.62 16.62 3.90
C ASP A 51 11.12 16.89 4.14
N GLY A 52 10.60 16.56 5.33
CA GLY A 52 9.19 16.70 5.69
C GLY A 52 8.29 15.59 5.15
N THR A 53 8.84 14.57 4.51
CA THR A 53 8.04 13.41 4.09
C THR A 53 7.60 12.60 5.31
N PRO A 54 6.34 12.12 5.35
CA PRO A 54 5.88 11.23 6.40
C PRO A 54 6.76 9.98 6.45
N ARG A 55 7.14 9.56 7.66
CA ARG A 55 7.85 8.29 7.84
C ARG A 55 6.97 7.15 7.31
N PRO A 56 7.52 6.19 6.54
CA PRO A 56 6.75 5.03 6.13
C PRO A 56 6.13 4.33 7.33
N PRO A 57 4.83 3.96 7.28
CA PRO A 57 4.19 3.28 8.38
C PRO A 57 4.89 1.96 8.65
N GLN A 58 5.16 1.68 9.93
CA GLN A 58 5.75 0.40 10.36
C GLN A 58 4.65 -0.43 11.01
N ALA A 59 4.40 -1.63 10.48
CA ALA A 59 3.48 -2.57 11.09
C ALA A 59 4.01 -3.00 12.47
N ARG A 60 3.30 -2.62 13.53
CA ARG A 60 3.63 -2.94 14.92
C ARG A 60 2.39 -3.47 15.62
N ALA A 61 2.56 -4.55 16.38
CA ALA A 61 1.48 -5.10 17.18
C ALA A 61 1.12 -4.18 18.35
N ALA A 62 -0.16 -3.86 18.47
CA ALA A 62 -0.79 -3.27 19.66
C ALA A 62 -1.68 -4.30 20.39
N THR A 63 -2.03 -5.42 19.74
CA THR A 63 -2.85 -6.50 20.31
C THR A 63 -2.22 -7.87 20.10
N ASP A 64 -2.62 -8.87 20.90
CA ASP A 64 -2.16 -10.26 20.75
C ASP A 64 -2.49 -10.84 19.38
N ALA A 65 -3.66 -10.48 18.81
CA ALA A 65 -4.05 -10.91 17.47
C ALA A 65 -3.12 -10.36 16.39
N GLU A 66 -2.73 -9.09 16.50
CA GLU A 66 -1.73 -8.49 15.60
C GLU A 66 -0.35 -9.10 15.83
N ALA A 67 0.03 -9.42 17.07
CA ALA A 67 1.29 -10.07 17.36
C ALA A 67 1.36 -11.47 16.74
N ALA A 68 0.29 -12.27 16.86
CA ALA A 68 0.21 -13.59 16.25
C ALA A 68 0.30 -13.52 14.72
N PHE A 69 -0.40 -12.56 14.10
CA PHE A 69 -0.33 -12.35 12.65
C PHE A 69 1.07 -11.91 12.21
N LEU A 70 1.68 -10.94 12.90
CA LEU A 70 3.03 -10.48 12.58
C LEU A 70 4.12 -11.53 12.83
N ALA A 71 3.84 -12.54 13.66
CA ALA A 71 4.73 -13.67 13.87
C ALA A 71 4.77 -14.65 12.68
N ILE A 72 3.85 -14.54 11.71
CA ILE A 72 3.86 -15.35 10.48
C ILE A 72 5.13 -15.05 9.66
N GLY A 73 5.51 -13.78 9.50
CA GLY A 73 6.74 -13.41 8.80
C GLY A 73 6.75 -12.03 8.15
N ASP A 74 7.66 -11.83 7.18
CA ASP A 74 7.88 -10.56 6.50
C ASP A 74 6.77 -10.25 5.49
N GLY A 75 6.23 -11.28 4.84
CA GLY A 75 5.05 -11.17 3.98
C GLY A 75 3.83 -10.66 4.73
N ALA A 76 3.62 -11.09 5.98
CA ALA A 76 2.56 -10.57 6.85
C ALA A 76 2.73 -9.07 7.15
N ARG A 77 3.95 -8.60 7.44
CA ARG A 77 4.24 -7.17 7.66
C ARG A 77 3.97 -6.34 6.40
N ALA A 78 4.42 -6.84 5.24
CA ALA A 78 4.17 -6.19 3.96
C ALA A 78 2.67 -6.11 3.67
N TRP A 79 1.95 -7.21 3.85
CA TRP A 79 0.51 -7.26 3.67
C TRP A 79 -0.23 -6.25 4.53
N LEU A 80 0.09 -6.13 5.82
CA LEU A 80 -0.56 -5.15 6.70
C LEU A 80 -0.28 -3.69 6.28
N THR A 81 0.94 -3.41 5.87
CA THR A 81 1.36 -2.07 5.43
C THR A 81 0.60 -1.65 4.17
N GLU A 82 0.58 -2.54 3.17
CA GLU A 82 -0.11 -2.29 1.89
C GLU A 82 -1.64 -2.30 2.04
N ALA A 83 -2.18 -3.21 2.86
CA ALA A 83 -3.62 -3.25 3.13
C ALA A 83 -4.10 -1.95 3.80
N ALA A 84 -3.32 -1.41 4.74
CA ALA A 84 -3.64 -0.13 5.37
C ALA A 84 -3.55 1.03 4.37
N ALA A 85 -2.52 1.05 3.52
CA ALA A 85 -2.35 2.07 2.48
C ALA A 85 -3.49 2.03 1.44
N ALA A 86 -3.96 0.84 1.09
CA ALA A 86 -5.08 0.61 0.17
C ALA A 86 -6.46 0.85 0.80
N GLY A 87 -6.54 1.09 2.11
CA GLY A 87 -7.81 1.23 2.82
C GLY A 87 -8.62 -0.07 2.85
N ALA A 88 -7.95 -1.22 2.92
CA ALA A 88 -8.58 -2.53 2.94
C ALA A 88 -9.57 -2.64 4.11
N THR A 89 -10.73 -3.22 3.84
CA THR A 89 -11.77 -3.43 4.85
C THR A 89 -11.58 -4.78 5.55
N ARG A 90 -12.17 -4.93 6.75
CA ARG A 90 -12.18 -6.19 7.51
C ARG A 90 -10.78 -6.78 7.82
N VAL A 91 -9.75 -5.94 7.91
CA VAL A 91 -8.35 -6.37 8.16
C VAL A 91 -8.23 -7.29 9.37
N ARG A 92 -8.93 -6.99 10.48
CA ARG A 92 -8.92 -7.83 11.69
C ARG A 92 -9.41 -9.26 11.45
N ALA A 93 -10.46 -9.43 10.64
CA ALA A 93 -10.98 -10.76 10.31
C ALA A 93 -9.98 -11.52 9.44
N LYS A 94 -9.42 -10.85 8.42
CA LYS A 94 -8.43 -11.44 7.50
C LYS A 94 -7.13 -11.84 8.19
N MET A 95 -6.66 -11.06 9.17
CA MET A 95 -5.52 -11.45 10.00
C MET A 95 -5.80 -12.74 10.78
N ALA A 96 -6.98 -12.85 11.39
CA ALA A 96 -7.37 -14.06 12.11
C ALA A 96 -7.44 -15.27 11.16
N GLU A 97 -8.07 -15.12 9.99
CA GLU A 97 -8.13 -16.17 8.96
C GLU A 97 -6.73 -16.59 8.48
N ALA A 98 -5.80 -15.64 8.34
CA ALA A 98 -4.42 -15.94 7.96
C ALA A 98 -3.67 -16.74 9.05
N VAL A 99 -3.89 -16.42 10.33
CA VAL A 99 -3.30 -17.17 11.44
C VAL A 99 -3.86 -18.60 11.49
N GLU A 100 -5.18 -18.77 11.33
CA GLU A 100 -5.80 -20.10 11.24
C GLU A 100 -5.28 -20.89 10.04
N LEU A 101 -5.16 -20.24 8.88
CA LEU A 101 -4.60 -20.86 7.68
C LEU A 101 -3.14 -21.26 7.88
N ALA A 102 -2.34 -20.44 8.55
CA ALA A 102 -0.94 -20.75 8.85
C ALA A 102 -0.81 -21.97 9.78
N ALA A 103 -1.75 -22.15 10.71
CA ALA A 103 -1.80 -23.34 11.55
C ALA A 103 -2.12 -24.62 10.76
N LEU A 104 -2.88 -24.52 9.66
CA LEU A 104 -3.28 -25.66 8.81
C LEU A 104 -2.27 -25.96 7.70
N ALA A 105 -1.81 -24.93 6.98
CA ALA A 105 -1.00 -25.04 5.77
C ALA A 105 0.50 -24.75 5.99
N GLY A 106 0.87 -24.27 7.17
CA GLY A 106 2.24 -23.89 7.53
C GLY A 106 2.52 -22.40 7.35
N THR A 107 3.31 -21.85 8.27
CA THR A 107 3.63 -20.41 8.32
C THR A 107 4.37 -19.93 7.08
N ALA A 108 5.35 -20.70 6.58
CA ALA A 108 6.14 -20.31 5.41
C ALA A 108 5.30 -20.15 4.14
N ALA A 109 4.33 -21.04 3.92
CA ALA A 109 3.47 -20.98 2.75
C ALA A 109 2.54 -19.76 2.81
N VAL A 110 1.98 -19.50 3.99
CA VAL A 110 1.10 -18.35 4.21
C VAL A 110 1.87 -17.03 4.16
N ASP A 111 3.11 -16.97 4.67
CA ASP A 111 3.93 -15.77 4.58
C ASP A 111 4.26 -15.41 3.12
N ALA A 112 4.65 -16.40 2.31
CA ALA A 112 4.87 -16.20 0.88
C ALA A 112 3.60 -15.73 0.14
N ALA A 113 2.44 -16.30 0.50
CA ALA A 113 1.15 -15.89 -0.07
C ALA A 113 0.77 -14.46 0.34
N LEU A 114 0.99 -14.07 1.60
CA LEU A 114 0.75 -12.70 2.10
C LEU A 114 1.65 -11.68 1.39
N GLY A 115 2.93 -12.00 1.20
CA GLY A 115 3.85 -11.16 0.44
C GLY A 115 3.41 -11.00 -1.02
N THR A 116 2.96 -12.08 -1.66
CA THR A 116 2.43 -12.04 -3.04
C THR A 116 1.14 -11.21 -3.12
N ALA A 117 0.24 -11.36 -2.16
CA ALA A 117 -0.99 -10.60 -2.06
C ALA A 117 -0.71 -9.09 -1.89
N ALA A 118 0.27 -8.74 -1.05
CA ALA A 118 0.71 -7.36 -0.84
C ALA A 118 1.22 -6.73 -2.15
N LEU A 119 2.13 -7.41 -2.85
CA LEU A 119 2.68 -6.94 -4.14
C LEU A 119 1.61 -6.79 -5.22
N ALA A 120 0.60 -7.67 -5.21
CA ALA A 120 -0.49 -7.64 -6.18
C ALA A 120 -1.64 -6.68 -5.80
N GLY A 121 -1.60 -6.05 -4.61
CA GLY A 121 -2.71 -5.23 -4.11
C GLY A 121 -4.01 -6.03 -3.85
N ARG A 122 -3.88 -7.33 -3.55
CA ARG A 122 -5.00 -8.26 -3.39
C ARG A 122 -5.37 -8.44 -1.93
N PHE A 123 -6.42 -7.73 -1.50
CA PHE A 123 -6.90 -7.70 -0.12
C PHE A 123 -8.37 -8.11 0.02
N ALA A 124 -8.97 -8.71 -1.00
CA ALA A 124 -10.35 -9.17 -0.98
C ALA A 124 -10.50 -10.46 -0.17
N ASP A 125 -11.73 -10.76 0.24
CA ASP A 125 -12.04 -12.01 0.95
C ASP A 125 -11.71 -13.22 0.05
N GLY A 126 -11.03 -14.22 0.60
CA GLY A 126 -10.61 -15.42 -0.13
C GLY A 126 -9.34 -15.28 -0.98
N ASP A 127 -8.78 -14.07 -1.14
CA ASP A 127 -7.53 -13.87 -1.91
C ASP A 127 -6.38 -14.71 -1.34
N LEU A 128 -6.21 -14.71 -0.02
CA LEU A 128 -5.14 -15.45 0.64
C LEU A 128 -5.25 -16.96 0.39
N LEU A 129 -6.45 -17.53 0.52
CA LEU A 129 -6.69 -18.95 0.25
C LEU A 129 -6.44 -19.30 -1.21
N SER A 130 -6.91 -18.45 -2.14
CA SER A 130 -6.69 -18.63 -3.58
C SER A 130 -5.20 -18.60 -3.93
N ILE A 131 -4.45 -17.64 -3.39
CA ILE A 131 -3.01 -17.49 -3.65
C ILE A 131 -2.25 -18.67 -3.02
N THR A 132 -2.55 -19.03 -1.78
CA THR A 132 -1.91 -20.16 -1.10
C THR A 132 -2.17 -21.48 -1.84
N GLY A 133 -3.42 -21.72 -2.27
CA GLY A 133 -3.78 -22.90 -3.05
C GLY A 133 -3.09 -22.97 -4.41
N TYR A 134 -2.96 -21.83 -5.09
CA TYR A 134 -2.21 -21.74 -6.34
C TYR A 134 -0.72 -22.07 -6.13
N GLN A 135 -0.10 -21.54 -5.08
CA GLN A 135 1.30 -21.80 -4.75
C GLN A 135 1.56 -23.24 -4.26
N ALA A 136 0.59 -23.86 -3.61
CA ALA A 136 0.65 -25.26 -3.17
C ALA A 136 0.41 -26.27 -4.29
N GLY A 137 -0.10 -25.83 -5.44
CA GLY A 137 -0.18 -26.66 -6.65
C GLY A 137 1.20 -27.17 -7.07
N PRO A 138 1.27 -28.23 -7.89
CA PRO A 138 2.55 -28.71 -8.40
C PRO A 138 3.29 -27.51 -8.99
N ALA A 139 4.53 -27.29 -8.51
CA ALA A 139 5.37 -26.16 -8.89
C ALA A 139 5.18 -25.87 -10.37
N ALA A 140 4.99 -24.60 -10.72
CA ALA A 140 4.90 -24.09 -12.08
C ALA A 140 6.19 -24.36 -12.89
N GLY A 141 6.54 -25.63 -13.07
CA GLY A 141 7.37 -26.18 -14.13
C GLY A 141 6.52 -26.72 -15.28
N GLY A 142 5.21 -26.53 -15.24
CA GLY A 142 4.43 -26.41 -16.47
C GLY A 142 4.87 -25.13 -17.19
N PRO A 143 5.02 -25.15 -18.53
CA PRO A 143 5.54 -24.00 -19.26
C PRO A 143 4.73 -22.76 -18.87
N VAL A 144 5.45 -21.67 -18.57
CA VAL A 144 4.85 -20.34 -18.44
C VAL A 144 4.03 -20.14 -19.72
N THR A 145 2.71 -20.06 -19.59
CA THR A 145 1.82 -19.76 -20.70
C THR A 145 2.01 -18.28 -21.02
N ILE A 146 3.01 -17.99 -21.84
CA ILE A 146 3.16 -16.70 -22.48
C ILE A 146 2.07 -16.63 -23.54
N ALA A 147 1.26 -15.57 -23.52
CA ALA A 147 0.34 -15.29 -24.61
C ALA A 147 1.17 -14.99 -25.87
N ASP A 148 1.29 -16.02 -26.71
CA ASP A 148 1.96 -16.04 -28.00
C ASP A 148 0.88 -16.11 -29.10
N GLU A 149 1.16 -15.52 -30.26
CA GLU A 149 0.38 -15.66 -31.49
C GLU A 149 0.19 -17.13 -31.94
N ALA A 150 1.04 -18.05 -31.50
CA ALA A 150 0.88 -19.50 -31.70
C ALA A 150 -0.35 -20.10 -30.98
N TYR A 151 -0.84 -19.44 -29.92
CA TYR A 151 -1.97 -19.92 -29.10
C TYR A 151 -2.94 -18.77 -28.77
N SER A 152 -3.42 -18.09 -29.81
CA SER A 152 -4.46 -17.07 -29.69
C SER A 152 -5.86 -17.69 -29.56
N ALA A 153 -6.64 -17.23 -28.56
CA ALA A 153 -8.07 -17.52 -28.43
C ALA A 153 -8.95 -16.60 -29.29
N GLN A 154 -8.35 -15.64 -30.00
CA GLN A 154 -9.06 -14.90 -31.03
C GLN A 154 -9.19 -15.81 -32.26
N PRO A 155 -10.41 -16.09 -32.77
CA PRO A 155 -10.54 -16.55 -34.13
C PRO A 155 -9.95 -15.45 -35.00
N GLY A 156 -8.71 -15.62 -35.47
CA GLY A 156 -8.11 -14.67 -36.41
C GLY A 156 -9.07 -14.48 -37.57
N THR A 157 -9.31 -13.26 -38.02
CA THR A 157 -10.22 -12.96 -39.13
C THR A 157 -9.60 -13.51 -40.42
N PRO A 158 -9.98 -14.71 -40.91
CA PRO A 158 -9.30 -15.33 -42.05
C PRO A 158 -9.45 -14.48 -43.33
N ALA A 159 -10.44 -13.58 -43.33
CA ALA A 159 -10.68 -12.59 -44.37
C ALA A 159 -9.50 -11.64 -44.64
N TRP A 160 -8.55 -11.48 -43.71
CA TRP A 160 -7.39 -10.58 -43.88
C TRP A 160 -6.10 -11.31 -44.30
N ALA A 161 -6.10 -12.64 -44.35
CA ALA A 161 -4.89 -13.44 -44.62
C ALA A 161 -4.28 -13.22 -46.02
N GLY A 162 -5.02 -12.62 -46.95
CA GLY A 162 -4.55 -12.28 -48.30
C GLY A 162 -4.22 -10.80 -48.52
N PHE A 163 -4.33 -9.95 -47.50
CA PHE A 163 -4.12 -8.50 -47.66
C PHE A 163 -2.61 -8.21 -47.82
N GLY A 164 -2.19 -7.87 -49.04
CA GLY A 164 -0.79 -7.57 -49.37
C GLY A 164 -0.07 -8.63 -50.20
N THR A 165 -0.68 -9.81 -50.42
CA THR A 165 -0.10 -10.83 -51.30
C THR A 165 -0.50 -10.53 -52.75
N THR A 166 0.38 -9.89 -53.51
CA THR A 166 0.22 -9.77 -54.97
C THR A 166 0.50 -11.13 -55.60
N ALA A 167 -0.53 -11.79 -56.13
CA ALA A 167 -0.34 -12.96 -56.98
C ALA A 167 0.49 -12.56 -58.22
N PRO A 168 1.49 -13.35 -58.65
CA PRO A 168 2.24 -13.04 -59.86
C PRO A 168 1.31 -13.11 -61.08
N GLU A 169 1.22 -11.99 -61.80
CA GLU A 169 0.52 -11.88 -63.08
C GLU A 169 1.10 -12.89 -64.07
N THR A 170 0.32 -13.92 -64.39
CA THR A 170 0.68 -14.91 -65.41
C THR A 170 0.18 -14.37 -66.75
N ALA A 171 1.08 -13.81 -67.55
CA ALA A 171 0.79 -13.41 -68.93
C ALA A 171 0.82 -14.63 -69.88
N PRO A 172 0.01 -14.66 -70.96
CA PRO A 172 0.01 -15.73 -71.96
C PRO A 172 1.25 -15.73 -72.86
#